data_AF-A0AAV0ZLG5-F1
#
_entry.id   AF-A0AAV0ZLG5-F1
#
_cell.length_a   1.000
_cell.length_b   1.000
_cell.length_c   1.000
_cell.angle_alpha   90.00
_cell.angle_beta   90.00
_cell.angle_gamma   90.00
#
_symmetry.space_group_name_H-M   'P 1'
#
loop_
_entity.id
_entity.type
_entity.pdbx_description
1 polymer ?
#
loop_
_entity_poly.entity_id
_entity_poly.type
_entity_poly.pdbx_seq_one_letter_code
_entity_poly.pdbx_strand_id
1 'polypeptide(L)'
;MSLFIRHMVMLNLYASLTLPALSYLSTSNSLVAIGKSKSSITIKIDNAEDTRSTEEVLKQILQHENSAAGVLCQMKTHHGAHASLFTLTKDVLGIVSMLGRVEDDNLSRLFSEYLGVETMLAIVCTTYEGVKAIEMYDKEGCIDKSRGLYELGATIGRSLDGRFLVICLESLWPYACKFVVDDPHRKLDILNPRLPSGECPAGFLGFAVNMIDIDTVNLFCVTPNGFGLRETLFYSLFSRLQVYKTGSEMMQALPFITDGALSLDGGMIRSCGVFSLGKRQDVNVRFPRPERSSGLDEQVEIEKQMKVAEWKKEQNLEGNDIVGHSEAQFQQKKRVIFLCIWLQVHQLQLLRSLTIID
;
A
#
# COMPACT_ATOMS: atom_id res chain seq x y z
N MET A 1 23.57 -32.04 -8.53
CA MET A 1 22.42 -32.72 -7.89
C MET A 1 22.57 -32.90 -6.36
N SER A 2 23.75 -33.24 -5.81
CA SER A 2 23.89 -33.57 -4.38
C SER A 2 23.73 -32.38 -3.37
N LEU A 3 24.12 -31.15 -3.74
CA LEU A 3 23.96 -29.99 -2.86
C LEU A 3 22.52 -29.44 -2.79
N PHE A 4 21.71 -29.67 -3.82
CA PHE A 4 20.35 -29.15 -3.96
C PHE A 4 19.34 -29.94 -3.12
N ILE A 5 19.53 -31.26 -3.00
CA ILE A 5 18.73 -32.12 -2.12
C ILE A 5 19.01 -31.79 -0.65
N ARG A 6 20.25 -31.45 -0.28
CA ARG A 6 20.59 -31.00 1.08
C ARG A 6 19.95 -29.66 1.46
N HIS A 7 19.81 -28.73 0.51
CA HIS A 7 19.10 -27.46 0.76
C HIS A 7 17.57 -27.65 0.86
N MET A 8 16.96 -28.54 0.07
CA MET A 8 15.54 -28.85 0.20
C MET A 8 15.17 -29.58 1.50
N VAL A 9 16.05 -30.46 2.02
CA VAL A 9 15.81 -31.13 3.30
C VAL A 9 15.94 -30.16 4.48
N MET A 10 16.85 -29.17 4.41
CA MET A 10 16.97 -28.12 5.44
C MET A 10 15.76 -27.18 5.49
N LEU A 11 15.14 -26.86 4.34
CA LEU A 11 13.91 -26.06 4.29
C LEU A 11 12.68 -26.82 4.83
N ASN A 12 12.64 -28.14 4.70
CA ASN A 12 11.57 -28.97 5.28
C ASN A 12 11.75 -29.20 6.79
N LEU A 13 12.98 -29.26 7.32
CA LEU A 13 13.20 -29.40 8.77
C LEU A 13 12.93 -28.09 9.54
N TYR A 14 13.11 -26.92 8.93
CA TYR A 14 12.79 -25.63 9.56
C TYR A 14 11.28 -25.37 9.67
N ALA A 15 10.44 -26.11 8.94
CA ALA A 15 8.99 -26.01 9.00
C ALA A 15 8.35 -26.84 10.14
N SER A 16 9.13 -27.61 10.92
CA SER A 16 8.61 -28.50 11.97
C SER A 16 9.06 -28.15 13.39
N LEU A 17 9.71 -27.01 13.62
CA LEU A 17 10.16 -26.60 14.95
C LEU A 17 9.88 -25.11 15.17
N THR A 18 8.70 -24.80 15.71
CA THR A 18 8.45 -23.81 16.78
C THR A 18 6.95 -23.75 17.06
N LEU A 19 6.49 -24.64 17.94
CA LEU A 19 5.29 -24.44 18.75
C LEU A 19 5.79 -24.16 20.18
N PRO A 20 5.52 -22.99 20.78
CA PRO A 20 5.55 -22.86 22.22
C PRO A 20 4.18 -23.19 22.79
N ALA A 21 4.20 -24.05 23.80
CA ALA A 21 3.06 -24.51 24.57
C ALA A 21 2.29 -23.36 25.24
N LEU A 22 0.98 -23.54 25.30
CA LEU A 22 0.04 -22.77 26.10
C LEU A 22 0.40 -22.83 27.59
N SER A 23 0.53 -21.67 28.23
CA SER A 23 0.32 -21.53 29.67
C SER A 23 -0.72 -20.44 29.92
N TYR A 24 -1.86 -20.88 30.43
CA TYR A 24 -2.95 -20.05 30.92
C TYR A 24 -2.52 -19.34 32.20
N LEU A 25 -2.64 -18.01 32.24
CA LEU A 25 -2.78 -17.26 33.49
C LEU A 25 -3.80 -16.12 33.28
N SER A 26 -4.97 -16.34 33.84
CA SER A 26 -6.04 -15.37 34.04
C SER A 26 -5.54 -14.21 34.89
N THR A 27 -5.69 -12.97 34.42
CA THR A 27 -5.96 -11.81 35.28
C THR A 27 -6.81 -10.79 34.54
N SER A 28 -8.10 -10.80 34.86
CA SER A 28 -9.01 -9.67 34.77
C SER A 28 -8.49 -8.50 35.62
N ASN A 29 -8.34 -7.30 35.05
CA ASN A 29 -8.90 -6.06 35.61
C ASN A 29 -8.50 -4.79 34.84
N SER A 30 -9.46 -3.86 34.79
CA SER A 30 -9.40 -2.43 34.47
C SER A 30 -9.85 -1.98 33.06
N LEU A 31 -11.14 -2.21 32.80
CA LEU A 31 -11.99 -1.12 32.31
C LEU A 31 -12.16 -0.12 33.47
N VAL A 32 -11.77 1.15 33.29
CA VAL A 32 -12.39 2.36 33.85
C VAL A 32 -11.49 3.56 33.52
N ALA A 33 -12.14 4.63 33.02
CA ALA A 33 -11.61 5.97 32.72
C ALA A 33 -10.90 6.05 31.35
N ILE A 34 -11.22 6.94 30.42
CA ILE A 34 -11.79 8.30 30.54
C ILE A 34 -12.64 8.58 29.30
N GLY A 35 -13.89 8.97 29.53
CA GLY A 35 -14.71 9.65 28.53
C GLY A 35 -14.41 11.14 28.51
N LYS A 36 -14.65 11.74 27.35
CA LYS A 36 -14.77 13.18 27.05
C LYS A 36 -13.45 13.95 26.95
N SER A 37 -13.10 14.31 25.72
CA SER A 37 -12.76 15.69 25.32
C SER A 37 -12.75 15.81 23.80
N LYS A 38 -13.94 15.89 23.18
CA LYS A 38 -14.09 16.59 21.90
C LYS A 38 -14.47 18.02 22.23
N SER A 39 -13.56 18.96 21.98
CA SER A 39 -13.92 20.36 21.83
C SER A 39 -13.00 21.01 20.80
N SER A 40 -13.65 21.64 19.83
CA SER A 40 -13.10 22.47 18.77
C SER A 40 -12.13 23.52 19.31
N ILE A 41 -10.99 23.67 18.65
CA ILE A 41 -10.14 24.86 18.74
C ILE A 41 -9.82 25.31 17.32
N THR A 42 -10.53 26.36 16.89
CA THR A 42 -10.14 27.20 15.75
C THR A 42 -9.00 28.10 16.20
N ILE A 43 -7.82 27.96 15.61
CA ILE A 43 -6.76 28.97 15.69
C ILE A 43 -6.35 29.33 14.27
N LYS A 44 -6.70 30.55 13.87
CA LYS A 44 -6.12 31.23 12.71
C LYS A 44 -4.71 31.68 13.08
N ILE A 45 -3.71 31.22 12.33
CA ILE A 45 -2.42 31.90 12.23
C ILE A 45 -2.08 31.99 10.75
N ASP A 46 -2.13 33.22 10.23
CA ASP A 46 -1.63 33.59 8.93
C ASP A 46 -0.11 33.40 8.89
N ASN A 47 0.34 32.46 8.05
CA ASN A 47 1.64 32.53 7.37
C ASN A 47 1.51 31.71 6.08
N ALA A 48 1.37 32.41 4.96
CA ALA A 48 1.28 31.85 3.63
C ALA A 48 2.65 31.32 3.17
N GLU A 49 3.06 30.16 3.71
CA GLU A 49 3.79 29.18 2.91
C GLU A 49 2.71 28.33 2.22
N ASP A 50 2.72 28.32 0.89
CA ASP A 50 1.84 27.54 0.02
C ASP A 50 2.07 26.04 0.26
N THR A 51 1.50 25.55 1.36
CA THR A 51 1.74 24.22 1.91
C THR A 51 0.60 23.32 1.46
N ARG A 52 0.93 22.35 0.59
CA ARG A 52 -0.09 21.48 -0.01
C ARG A 52 -0.82 20.67 1.05
N SER A 53 -2.02 21.13 1.38
CA SER A 53 -2.86 20.55 2.41
C SER A 53 -3.69 19.37 1.87
N THR A 54 -4.18 18.55 2.79
CA THR A 54 -5.17 17.49 2.52
C THR A 54 -6.41 18.04 1.80
N GLU A 55 -6.83 19.28 2.11
CA GLU A 55 -7.98 19.93 1.47
C GLU A 55 -7.73 20.31 0.01
N GLU A 56 -6.51 20.73 -0.34
CA GLU A 56 -6.15 21.03 -1.73
C GLU A 56 -6.14 19.78 -2.59
N VAL A 57 -5.58 18.68 -2.09
CA VAL A 57 -5.61 17.39 -2.79
C VAL A 57 -7.06 16.90 -2.95
N LEU A 58 -7.91 17.08 -1.92
CA LEU A 58 -9.34 16.79 -2.04
C LEU A 58 -9.99 17.61 -3.16
N LYS A 59 -9.69 18.91 -3.28
CA LYS A 59 -10.17 19.74 -4.40
C LYS A 59 -9.68 19.23 -5.75
N GLN A 60 -8.42 18.79 -5.86
CA GLN A 60 -7.87 18.20 -7.08
C GLN A 60 -8.64 16.92 -7.46
N ILE A 61 -8.96 16.05 -6.50
CA ILE A 61 -9.77 14.84 -6.74
C ILE A 61 -11.19 15.22 -7.19
N LEU A 62 -11.81 16.22 -6.56
CA LEU A 62 -13.17 16.65 -6.88
C LEU A 62 -13.31 17.24 -8.29
N GLN A 63 -12.23 17.77 -8.89
CA GLN A 63 -12.19 18.20 -10.29
C GLN A 63 -12.33 17.03 -11.27
N HIS A 64 -12.06 15.79 -10.83
CA HIS A 64 -12.32 14.59 -11.62
C HIS A 64 -13.76 14.11 -11.39
N GLU A 65 -14.73 14.89 -11.86
CA GLU A 65 -16.15 14.75 -11.48
C GLU A 65 -16.74 13.38 -11.81
N ASN A 66 -16.37 12.81 -12.96
CA ASN A 66 -16.88 11.51 -13.42
C ASN A 66 -16.04 10.31 -12.91
N SER A 67 -15.03 10.57 -12.07
CA SER A 67 -14.20 9.49 -11.50
C SER A 67 -14.86 8.90 -10.26
N ALA A 68 -14.59 7.60 -10.03
CA ALA A 68 -15.03 6.89 -8.83
C ALA A 68 -14.55 7.58 -7.53
N ALA A 69 -13.30 8.04 -7.52
CA ALA A 69 -12.74 8.83 -6.42
C ALA A 69 -13.47 10.16 -6.20
N GLY A 70 -13.77 10.89 -7.28
CA GLY A 70 -14.51 12.15 -7.23
C GLY A 70 -15.91 11.97 -6.65
N VAL A 71 -16.64 10.93 -7.07
CA VAL A 71 -17.95 10.56 -6.51
C VAL A 71 -17.82 10.25 -5.02
N LEU A 72 -16.92 9.33 -4.64
CA LEU A 72 -16.73 8.92 -3.26
C LEU A 72 -16.35 10.11 -2.34
N CYS A 73 -15.46 10.99 -2.80
CA CYS A 73 -15.06 12.20 -2.07
C CYS A 73 -16.23 13.17 -1.88
N GLN A 74 -17.00 13.44 -2.93
CA GLN A 74 -18.13 14.36 -2.83
C GLN A 74 -19.17 13.83 -1.83
N MET A 75 -19.46 12.52 -1.84
CA MET A 75 -20.39 11.94 -0.88
C MET A 75 -19.94 12.08 0.57
N LYS A 76 -18.63 11.97 0.85
CA LYS A 76 -18.12 12.20 2.21
C LYS A 76 -18.35 13.65 2.67
N THR A 77 -18.33 14.62 1.75
CA THR A 77 -18.56 16.04 2.07
C THR A 77 -20.05 16.39 2.25
N HIS A 78 -20.95 15.76 1.49
CA HIS A 78 -22.39 15.94 1.64
C HIS A 78 -22.93 14.99 2.72
N HIS A 79 -22.96 15.46 3.97
CA HIS A 79 -23.59 14.73 5.08
C HIS A 79 -25.10 14.53 4.85
N GLY A 80 -25.46 13.37 4.32
CA GLY A 80 -26.81 12.83 4.32
C GLY A 80 -26.73 11.33 4.58
N ALA A 81 -27.19 10.90 5.74
CA ALA A 81 -27.14 9.53 6.23
C ALA A 81 -27.88 8.56 5.30
N HIS A 82 -27.20 8.01 4.29
CA HIS A 82 -27.68 6.89 3.51
C HIS A 82 -27.06 5.59 4.06
N ALA A 83 -27.92 4.65 4.46
CA ALA A 83 -27.49 3.33 4.93
C ALA A 83 -26.63 2.59 3.88
N SER A 84 -26.88 2.82 2.59
CA SER A 84 -26.10 2.28 1.47
C SER A 84 -24.66 2.79 1.44
N LEU A 85 -24.43 4.08 1.77
CA LEU A 85 -23.09 4.64 1.91
C LEU A 85 -22.37 3.97 3.08
N PHE A 86 -23.02 3.76 4.22
CA PHE A 86 -22.40 3.11 5.38
C PHE A 86 -21.99 1.67 5.08
N THR A 87 -22.82 0.91 4.35
CA THR A 87 -22.47 -0.44 3.92
C THR A 87 -21.34 -0.46 2.90
N LEU A 88 -21.33 0.47 1.94
CA LEU A 88 -20.27 0.54 0.92
C LEU A 88 -18.94 1.00 1.52
N THR A 89 -18.98 1.98 2.43
CA THR A 89 -17.77 2.61 2.99
C THR A 89 -17.12 1.78 4.09
N LYS A 90 -17.80 0.76 4.63
CA LYS A 90 -17.28 -0.08 5.70
C LYS A 90 -15.88 -0.64 5.38
N ASP A 91 -15.69 -1.14 4.16
CA ASP A 91 -14.43 -1.74 3.73
C ASP A 91 -13.57 -0.79 2.88
N VAL A 92 -14.07 0.41 2.56
CA VAL A 92 -13.32 1.40 1.78
C VAL A 92 -12.44 2.23 2.71
N LEU A 93 -11.14 1.97 2.66
CA LEU A 93 -10.15 2.68 3.46
C LEU A 93 -9.96 4.12 2.97
N GLY A 94 -9.88 4.33 1.65
CA GLY A 94 -9.64 5.66 1.09
C GLY A 94 -9.25 5.64 -0.38
N ILE A 95 -8.66 6.74 -0.83
CA ILE A 95 -8.10 6.91 -2.18
C ILE A 95 -6.58 6.99 -2.04
N VAL A 96 -5.82 6.38 -2.96
CA VAL A 96 -4.35 6.28 -2.88
C VAL A 96 -3.69 7.63 -2.56
N SER A 97 -4.07 8.71 -3.25
CA SER A 97 -3.51 10.06 -3.04
C SER A 97 -3.72 10.64 -1.64
N MET A 98 -4.67 10.10 -0.86
CA MET A 98 -5.03 10.56 0.48
C MET A 98 -4.51 9.64 1.60
N LEU A 99 -3.93 8.49 1.26
CA LEU A 99 -3.48 7.48 2.22
C LEU A 99 -1.99 7.58 2.56
N GLY A 100 -1.26 8.46 1.87
CA GLY A 100 0.16 8.73 2.09
C GLY A 100 0.43 10.22 1.96
N ARG A 101 1.52 10.66 2.58
CA ARG A 101 2.00 12.04 2.55
C ARG A 101 3.45 12.06 2.10
N VAL A 102 3.88 13.15 1.48
CA VAL A 102 5.26 13.31 1.00
C VAL A 102 5.72 14.72 1.35
N GLU A 103 6.82 14.82 2.11
CA GLU A 103 7.35 16.09 2.60
C GLU A 103 7.81 17.03 1.46
N ASP A 104 8.50 16.48 0.46
CA ASP A 104 9.05 17.23 -0.67
C ASP A 104 8.08 17.30 -1.85
N ASP A 105 7.79 18.51 -2.33
CA ASP A 105 6.84 18.73 -3.43
C ASP A 105 7.30 18.13 -4.77
N ASN A 106 8.60 18.13 -5.03
CA ASN A 106 9.15 17.56 -6.25
C ASN A 106 9.05 16.03 -6.23
N LEU A 107 9.36 15.38 -5.11
CA LEU A 107 9.12 13.95 -4.90
C LEU A 107 7.64 13.61 -5.02
N SER A 108 6.76 14.39 -4.38
CA SER A 108 5.31 14.19 -4.49
C SER A 108 4.85 14.22 -5.94
N ARG A 109 5.34 15.19 -6.73
CA ARG A 109 5.08 15.27 -8.17
C ARG A 109 5.63 14.05 -8.93
N LEU A 110 6.89 13.68 -8.70
CA LEU A 110 7.54 12.56 -9.39
C LEU A 110 6.87 11.22 -9.07
N PHE A 111 6.48 10.98 -7.82
CA PHE A 111 5.74 9.79 -7.43
C PHE A 111 4.35 9.76 -8.06
N SER A 112 3.68 10.91 -8.17
CA SER A 112 2.36 11.00 -8.84
C SER A 112 2.47 10.76 -10.35
N GLU A 113 3.53 11.25 -10.99
CA GLU A 113 3.85 10.96 -12.40
C GLU A 113 4.23 9.48 -12.61
N TYR A 114 4.94 8.89 -11.64
CA TYR A 114 5.27 7.48 -11.65
C TYR A 114 4.04 6.59 -11.43
N LEU A 115 3.10 6.94 -10.55
CA LEU A 115 1.91 6.13 -10.38
C LEU A 115 0.89 6.36 -11.51
N GLY A 116 0.84 7.58 -12.04
CA GLY A 116 -0.18 8.00 -13.00
C GLY A 116 -1.51 8.33 -12.31
N VAL A 117 -2.33 9.12 -12.99
CA VAL A 117 -3.58 9.65 -12.43
C VAL A 117 -4.59 8.56 -12.07
N GLU A 118 -4.68 7.49 -12.85
CA GLU A 118 -5.61 6.39 -12.59
C GLU A 118 -5.29 5.68 -11.26
N THR A 119 -4.01 5.43 -10.99
CA THR A 119 -3.56 4.82 -9.73
C THR A 119 -3.66 5.80 -8.57
N MET A 120 -3.36 7.09 -8.78
CA MET A 120 -3.54 8.11 -7.74
C MET A 120 -5.01 8.28 -7.31
N LEU A 121 -5.95 8.05 -8.24
CA LEU A 121 -7.40 8.06 -8.00
C LEU A 121 -7.98 6.67 -7.63
N ALA A 122 -7.14 5.64 -7.46
CA ALA A 122 -7.64 4.31 -7.14
C ALA A 122 -8.28 4.27 -5.75
N ILE A 123 -9.41 3.56 -5.64
CA ILE A 123 -10.08 3.29 -4.36
C ILE A 123 -9.37 2.10 -3.70
N VAL A 124 -9.10 2.20 -2.40
CA VAL A 124 -8.48 1.13 -1.62
C VAL A 124 -9.52 0.49 -0.71
N CYS A 125 -9.74 -0.81 -0.90
CA CYS A 125 -10.60 -1.65 -0.06
C CYS A 125 -9.76 -2.57 0.82
N THR A 126 -10.22 -2.82 2.04
CA THR A 126 -9.61 -3.77 2.96
C THR A 126 -9.82 -5.22 2.50
N THR A 127 -11.03 -5.56 2.05
CA THR A 127 -11.47 -6.92 1.70
C THR A 127 -11.93 -7.04 0.24
N TYR A 128 -12.00 -8.27 -0.27
CA TYR A 128 -12.62 -8.54 -1.57
C TYR A 128 -14.14 -8.33 -1.59
N GLU A 129 -14.82 -8.49 -0.43
CA GLU A 129 -16.25 -8.15 -0.32
C GLU A 129 -16.49 -6.65 -0.52
N GLY A 130 -15.59 -5.80 0.00
CA GLY A 130 -15.61 -4.36 -0.29
C GLY A 130 -15.52 -4.04 -1.78
N VAL A 131 -14.68 -4.76 -2.53
CA VAL A 131 -14.59 -4.61 -4.00
C VAL A 131 -15.90 -4.97 -4.67
N LYS A 132 -16.51 -6.10 -4.29
CA LYS A 132 -17.81 -6.55 -4.83
C LYS A 132 -18.96 -5.61 -4.47
N ALA A 133 -18.87 -4.90 -3.35
CA ALA A 133 -19.87 -3.90 -2.97
C ALA A 133 -19.80 -2.63 -3.85
N ILE A 134 -18.62 -2.29 -4.39
CA ILE A 134 -18.42 -1.12 -5.26
C ILE A 134 -19.09 -1.30 -6.62
N GLU A 135 -18.93 -2.46 -7.25
CA GLU A 135 -19.53 -2.78 -8.54
C GLU A 135 -20.22 -4.14 -8.50
N MET A 136 -21.52 -4.14 -8.78
CA MET A 136 -22.35 -5.34 -8.78
C MET A 136 -22.84 -5.64 -10.19
N TYR A 137 -23.13 -6.92 -10.44
CA TYR A 137 -23.59 -7.41 -11.73
C TYR A 137 -24.97 -8.05 -11.59
N ASP A 138 -25.81 -7.88 -12.62
CA ASP A 138 -27.09 -8.59 -12.73
C ASP A 138 -26.91 -10.06 -13.12
N LYS A 139 -28.02 -10.77 -13.33
CA LYS A 139 -27.99 -12.21 -13.65
C LYS A 139 -27.43 -12.47 -15.05
N GLU A 140 -27.46 -11.47 -15.90
CA GLU A 140 -26.98 -11.46 -17.28
C GLU A 140 -25.49 -11.10 -17.36
N GLY A 141 -24.87 -10.72 -16.24
CA GLY A 141 -23.47 -10.32 -16.16
C GLY A 141 -23.21 -8.88 -16.63
N CYS A 142 -24.26 -8.05 -16.71
CA CYS A 142 -24.14 -6.62 -16.97
C CYS A 142 -23.99 -5.85 -15.66
N ILE A 143 -23.32 -4.69 -15.70
CA ILE A 143 -23.15 -3.82 -14.53
C ILE A 143 -24.54 -3.30 -14.09
N ASP A 144 -24.89 -3.58 -12.84
CA ASP A 144 -26.12 -3.08 -12.23
C ASP A 144 -25.92 -1.64 -11.74
N LYS A 145 -26.31 -0.69 -12.60
CA LYS A 145 -26.21 0.75 -12.32
C LYS A 145 -27.13 1.24 -11.19
N SER A 146 -28.04 0.39 -10.71
CA SER A 146 -28.92 0.72 -9.60
C SER A 146 -28.33 0.40 -8.23
N ARG A 147 -27.07 -0.08 -8.17
CA ARG A 147 -26.40 -0.49 -6.92
C ARG A 147 -24.98 0.04 -6.82
N GLY A 148 -24.39 -0.12 -5.64
CA GLY A 148 -22.97 0.16 -5.38
C GLY A 148 -22.62 1.63 -5.64
N LEU A 149 -21.43 1.87 -6.18
CA LEU A 149 -20.95 3.24 -6.43
C LEU A 149 -21.73 3.95 -7.55
N TYR A 150 -22.35 3.22 -8.48
CA TYR A 150 -23.16 3.80 -9.56
C TYR A 150 -24.45 4.42 -9.05
N GLU A 151 -25.19 3.71 -8.17
CA GLU A 151 -26.38 4.26 -7.51
C GLU A 151 -26.03 5.53 -6.76
N LEU A 152 -24.95 5.45 -5.98
CA LEU A 152 -24.44 6.54 -5.18
C LEU A 152 -24.04 7.77 -6.02
N GLY A 153 -23.34 7.56 -7.15
CA GLY A 153 -23.07 8.62 -8.12
C GLY A 153 -24.35 9.27 -8.65
N ALA A 154 -25.34 8.46 -9.03
CA ALA A 154 -26.61 8.95 -9.55
C ALA A 154 -27.35 9.82 -8.52
N THR A 155 -27.31 9.50 -7.22
CA THR A 155 -27.96 10.31 -6.18
C THR A 155 -27.41 11.73 -6.04
N ILE A 156 -26.12 11.92 -6.35
CA ILE A 156 -25.46 13.24 -6.32
C ILE A 156 -25.35 13.88 -7.71
N GLY A 157 -26.02 13.31 -8.72
CA GLY A 157 -26.02 13.82 -10.08
C GLY A 157 -24.71 13.60 -10.84
N ARG A 158 -23.87 12.65 -10.41
CA ARG A 158 -22.62 12.29 -11.09
C ARG A 158 -22.72 10.92 -11.74
N SER A 159 -22.47 10.87 -13.05
CA SER A 159 -22.31 9.60 -13.75
C SER A 159 -20.89 9.09 -13.60
N LEU A 160 -20.73 7.81 -13.26
CA LEU A 160 -19.48 7.11 -13.47
C LEU A 160 -19.42 6.67 -14.93
N ASP A 161 -18.37 7.09 -15.62
CA ASP A 161 -18.08 6.65 -16.98
C ASP A 161 -16.64 6.15 -17.07
N GLY A 162 -16.44 5.10 -17.85
CA GLY A 162 -15.15 4.45 -18.03
C GLY A 162 -14.74 3.53 -16.87
N ARG A 163 -13.49 3.07 -16.96
CA ARG A 163 -12.88 2.15 -15.99
C ARG A 163 -12.25 2.95 -14.85
N PHE A 164 -12.27 2.38 -13.65
CA PHE A 164 -11.55 2.88 -12.50
C PHE A 164 -10.86 1.73 -11.77
N LEU A 165 -9.85 2.06 -10.96
CA LEU A 165 -9.07 1.08 -10.23
C LEU A 165 -9.58 0.94 -8.79
N VAL A 166 -9.70 -0.32 -8.35
CA VAL A 166 -9.91 -0.67 -6.95
C VAL A 166 -8.78 -1.61 -6.51
N ILE A 167 -8.08 -1.25 -5.44
CA ILE A 167 -7.00 -2.05 -4.86
C ILE A 167 -7.53 -2.73 -3.61
N CYS A 168 -7.48 -4.07 -3.59
CA CYS A 168 -7.88 -4.88 -2.44
C CYS A 168 -6.67 -5.28 -1.61
N LEU A 169 -6.56 -4.77 -0.38
CA LEU A 169 -5.42 -5.03 0.51
C LEU A 169 -5.30 -6.50 0.89
N GLU A 170 -6.42 -7.20 1.14
CA GLU A 170 -6.45 -8.64 1.41
C GLU A 170 -5.84 -9.48 0.28
N SER A 171 -5.93 -8.99 -0.97
CA SER A 171 -5.41 -9.68 -2.15
C SER A 171 -3.94 -9.32 -2.46
N LEU A 172 -3.37 -8.32 -1.79
CA LEU A 172 -1.98 -7.93 -1.98
C LEU A 172 -1.03 -8.85 -1.23
N TRP A 173 0.17 -9.02 -1.80
CA TRP A 173 1.26 -9.69 -1.10
C TRP A 173 2.03 -8.67 -0.25
N PRO A 174 2.04 -8.83 1.08
CA PRO A 174 2.80 -7.94 1.94
C PRO A 174 4.30 -8.17 1.75
N TYR A 175 5.09 -7.14 2.01
CA TYR A 175 6.53 -7.24 2.15
C TYR A 175 6.87 -8.23 3.27
N ALA A 176 7.57 -9.31 2.91
CA ALA A 176 7.81 -10.44 3.81
C ALA A 176 9.13 -10.33 4.61
N CYS A 177 9.90 -9.25 4.45
CA CYS A 177 11.19 -9.12 5.13
C CYS A 177 11.10 -8.18 6.34
N LYS A 178 12.26 -7.69 6.81
CA LYS A 178 12.39 -6.98 8.08
C LYS A 178 12.03 -5.51 7.96
N PHE A 179 11.68 -4.93 9.09
CA PHE A 179 11.55 -3.49 9.25
C PHE A 179 12.82 -2.93 9.89
N VAL A 180 13.07 -1.64 9.70
CA VAL A 180 14.14 -0.93 10.41
C VAL A 180 13.84 -1.01 11.91
N VAL A 181 14.85 -1.40 12.68
CA VAL A 181 14.73 -1.59 14.14
C VAL A 181 14.50 -0.25 14.82
N ASP A 182 13.55 -0.21 15.76
CA ASP A 182 13.19 0.97 16.55
C ASP A 182 12.79 2.22 15.73
N ASP A 183 12.35 2.03 14.48
CA ASP A 183 11.84 3.13 13.64
C ASP A 183 10.33 3.34 13.85
N PRO A 184 9.88 4.49 14.36
CA PRO A 184 8.46 4.76 14.62
C PRO A 184 7.64 4.84 13.33
N HIS A 185 8.27 5.16 12.20
CA HIS A 185 7.63 5.19 10.87
C HIS A 185 7.55 3.82 10.21
N ARG A 186 8.07 2.77 10.88
CA ARG A 186 8.05 1.38 10.45
C ARG A 186 8.58 1.20 9.02
N LYS A 187 9.69 1.86 8.69
CA LYS A 187 10.33 1.77 7.37
C LYS A 187 10.78 0.34 7.09
N LEU A 188 10.74 -0.03 5.81
CA LEU A 188 11.16 -1.35 5.34
C LEU A 188 12.68 -1.42 5.32
N ASP A 189 13.26 -2.47 5.90
CA ASP A 189 14.70 -2.76 5.83
C ASP A 189 15.00 -3.44 4.49
N ILE A 190 15.06 -2.63 3.43
CA ILE A 190 15.40 -3.06 2.08
C ILE A 190 16.91 -2.85 1.89
N LEU A 191 17.60 -3.90 1.47
CA LEU A 191 19.04 -3.84 1.21
C LEU A 191 19.36 -2.81 0.12
N ASN A 192 20.16 -1.81 0.48
CA ASN A 192 20.63 -0.80 -0.47
C ASN A 192 21.49 -1.44 -1.58
N PRO A 193 21.43 -0.89 -2.81
CA PRO A 193 22.31 -1.33 -3.89
C PRO A 193 23.77 -1.09 -3.52
N ARG A 194 24.64 -2.00 -3.95
CA ARG A 194 26.09 -1.93 -3.72
C ARG A 194 26.85 -2.22 -5.01
N LEU A 195 27.85 -1.38 -5.26
CA LEU A 195 28.85 -1.57 -6.30
C LEU A 195 29.75 -2.78 -5.96
N PRO A 196 30.52 -3.31 -6.92
CA PRO A 196 31.52 -4.36 -6.64
C PRO A 196 32.56 -3.95 -5.58
N SER A 197 32.81 -2.65 -5.41
CA SER A 197 33.64 -2.08 -4.34
C SER A 197 33.00 -2.21 -2.94
N GLY A 198 31.70 -2.52 -2.85
CA GLY A 198 30.91 -2.56 -1.62
C GLY A 198 30.24 -1.24 -1.25
N GLU A 199 30.59 -0.16 -1.96
CA GLU A 199 30.03 1.19 -1.78
C GLU A 199 28.62 1.30 -2.39
N CYS A 200 27.82 2.24 -1.90
CA CYS A 200 26.52 2.53 -2.50
C CYS A 200 26.72 3.33 -3.81
N PRO A 201 25.95 3.08 -4.87
CA PRO A 201 26.01 3.89 -6.08
C PRO A 201 25.85 5.38 -5.77
N ALA A 202 26.64 6.21 -6.44
CA ALA A 202 26.56 7.66 -6.29
C ALA A 202 25.13 8.16 -6.56
N GLY A 203 24.71 9.18 -5.81
CA GLY A 203 23.40 9.81 -5.96
C GLY A 203 22.21 8.99 -5.44
N PHE A 204 22.37 7.75 -4.98
CA PHE A 204 21.26 6.99 -4.39
C PHE A 204 20.78 7.65 -3.08
N LEU A 205 19.48 7.93 -3.00
CA LEU A 205 18.83 8.61 -1.88
C LEU A 205 17.99 7.68 -1.00
N GLY A 206 17.62 6.51 -1.52
CA GLY A 206 16.77 5.54 -0.83
C GLY A 206 15.67 4.96 -1.71
N PHE A 207 14.75 4.23 -1.06
CA PHE A 207 13.59 3.63 -1.72
C PHE A 207 12.34 4.50 -1.55
N ALA A 208 11.58 4.69 -2.62
CA ALA A 208 10.38 5.53 -2.64
C ALA A 208 9.34 5.13 -1.58
N VAL A 209 9.15 3.82 -1.35
CA VAL A 209 8.24 3.29 -0.32
C VAL A 209 8.55 3.80 1.10
N ASN A 210 9.82 4.11 1.40
CA ASN A 210 10.25 4.66 2.69
C ASN A 210 10.25 6.19 2.73
N MET A 211 9.92 6.84 1.62
CA MET A 211 9.76 8.30 1.49
C MET A 211 8.30 8.74 1.57
N ILE A 212 7.36 7.78 1.69
CA ILE A 212 5.95 8.06 1.98
C ILE A 212 5.76 8.08 3.49
N ASP A 213 5.25 9.19 4.01
CA ASP A 213 4.77 9.30 5.37
C ASP A 213 3.35 8.75 5.45
N ILE A 214 3.12 7.88 6.42
CA ILE A 214 1.85 7.19 6.60
C ILE A 214 1.33 7.56 7.98
N ASP A 215 0.05 7.89 8.04
CA ASP A 215 -0.63 8.16 9.31
C ASP A 215 -0.46 6.98 10.26
N THR A 216 -0.19 7.27 11.53
CA THR A 216 0.06 6.27 12.56
C THR A 216 -1.07 5.27 12.69
N VAL A 217 -2.32 5.71 12.45
CA VAL A 217 -3.51 4.85 12.45
C VAL A 217 -3.45 3.78 11.36
N ASN A 218 -2.66 3.99 10.31
CA ASN A 218 -2.54 3.11 9.15
C ASN A 218 -1.21 2.33 9.09
N LEU A 219 -0.37 2.45 10.13
CA LEU A 219 0.91 1.72 10.23
C LEU A 219 0.75 0.27 10.67
N PHE A 220 -0.36 -0.08 11.35
CA PHE A 220 -0.57 -1.41 11.94
C PHE A 220 -2.02 -1.86 11.79
N CYS A 221 -2.24 -3.18 11.68
CA CYS A 221 -3.55 -3.81 11.78
C CYS A 221 -4.62 -3.21 10.85
N VAL A 222 -4.23 -2.81 9.63
CA VAL A 222 -5.15 -2.29 8.61
C VAL A 222 -5.81 -3.43 7.84
N THR A 223 -5.05 -4.49 7.57
CA THR A 223 -5.56 -5.70 6.93
C THR A 223 -6.07 -6.71 7.96
N PRO A 224 -6.96 -7.65 7.57
CA PRO A 224 -7.39 -8.74 8.44
C PRO A 224 -6.22 -9.57 9.01
N ASN A 225 -5.10 -9.65 8.27
CA ASN A 225 -3.89 -10.36 8.69
C ASN A 225 -2.94 -9.53 9.57
N GLY A 226 -3.33 -8.32 9.98
CA GLY A 226 -2.56 -7.48 10.91
C GLY A 226 -1.53 -6.56 10.25
N PHE A 227 -1.40 -6.57 8.92
CA PHE A 227 -0.43 -5.72 8.20
C PHE A 227 -0.89 -4.25 8.09
N GLY A 228 0.08 -3.33 8.05
CA GLY A 228 -0.11 -1.91 7.76
C GLY A 228 -0.01 -1.56 6.28
N LEU A 229 -0.20 -0.28 5.94
CA LEU A 229 -0.18 0.20 4.56
C LEU A 229 1.20 0.22 3.91
N ARG A 230 2.28 0.34 4.69
CA ARG A 230 3.63 0.43 4.12
C ARG A 230 4.02 -0.87 3.44
N GLU A 231 3.90 -1.97 4.17
CA GLU A 231 4.25 -3.30 3.70
C GLU A 231 3.24 -3.88 2.72
N THR A 232 2.01 -3.34 2.63
CA THR A 232 0.98 -3.80 1.69
C THR A 232 0.84 -2.84 0.51
N LEU A 233 0.02 -1.81 0.64
CA LEU A 233 -0.34 -0.86 -0.42
C LEU A 233 0.89 -0.22 -1.05
N PHE A 234 1.69 0.50 -0.24
CA PHE A 234 2.78 1.31 -0.79
C PHE A 234 3.94 0.45 -1.30
N TYR A 235 4.20 -0.71 -0.70
CA TYR A 235 5.13 -1.67 -1.28
C TYR A 235 4.60 -2.27 -2.58
N SER A 236 3.30 -2.52 -2.73
CA SER A 236 2.76 -2.96 -4.03
C SER A 236 2.83 -1.89 -5.11
N LEU A 237 2.72 -0.61 -4.74
CA LEU A 237 2.75 0.52 -5.68
C LEU A 237 4.17 0.91 -6.10
N PHE A 238 5.11 0.91 -5.15
CA PHE A 238 6.49 1.35 -5.39
C PHE A 238 7.51 0.21 -5.41
N SER A 239 7.21 -0.94 -4.84
CA SER A 239 8.13 -2.07 -4.68
C SER A 239 9.52 -1.59 -4.20
N ARG A 240 10.58 -1.90 -4.95
CA ARG A 240 11.95 -1.42 -4.69
C ARG A 240 12.34 -0.24 -5.57
N LEU A 241 11.40 0.63 -5.93
CA LEU A 241 11.66 1.85 -6.70
C LEU A 241 12.72 2.70 -6.00
N GLN A 242 13.85 2.90 -6.69
CA GLN A 242 15.00 3.63 -6.17
C GLN A 242 14.90 5.11 -6.55
N VAL A 243 15.36 6.00 -5.66
CA VAL A 243 15.38 7.44 -5.93
C VAL A 243 16.82 7.92 -5.95
N TYR A 244 17.16 8.70 -6.98
CA TYR A 244 18.49 9.24 -7.23
C TYR A 244 18.47 10.77 -7.28
N LYS A 245 19.62 11.38 -6.98
CA LYS A 245 19.78 12.83 -7.04
C LYS A 245 19.73 13.36 -8.48
N THR A 246 20.45 12.75 -9.43
CA THR A 246 20.45 13.15 -10.84
C THR A 246 20.21 11.97 -11.78
N GLY A 247 19.73 12.26 -12.99
CA GLY A 247 19.50 11.26 -14.02
C GLY A 247 20.81 10.63 -14.49
N SER A 248 21.92 11.39 -14.49
CA SER A 248 23.25 10.86 -14.81
C SER A 248 23.69 9.80 -13.79
N GLU A 249 23.57 10.09 -12.50
CA GLU A 249 23.91 9.13 -11.43
C GLU A 249 23.00 7.90 -11.47
N MET A 250 21.70 8.10 -11.73
CA MET A 250 20.74 7.00 -11.94
C MET A 250 21.17 6.07 -13.09
N MET A 251 21.59 6.64 -14.23
CA MET A 251 22.02 5.85 -15.39
C MET A 251 23.35 5.12 -15.15
N GLN A 252 24.26 5.70 -14.37
CA GLN A 252 25.49 5.00 -13.95
C GLN A 252 25.19 3.81 -13.04
N ALA A 253 24.12 3.89 -12.25
CA ALA A 253 23.67 2.83 -11.36
C ALA A 253 22.75 1.79 -12.03
N LEU A 254 22.47 1.92 -13.34
CA LEU A 254 21.52 1.08 -14.09
C LEU A 254 21.65 -0.44 -13.83
N PRO A 255 22.86 -1.04 -13.75
CA PRO A 255 23.01 -2.47 -13.48
C PRO A 255 22.50 -2.93 -12.10
N PHE A 256 22.29 -2.00 -11.17
CA PHE A 256 21.88 -2.26 -9.79
C PHE A 256 20.41 -1.88 -9.51
N ILE A 257 19.69 -1.44 -10.54
CA ILE A 257 18.27 -1.10 -10.48
C ILE A 257 17.47 -2.34 -10.87
N THR A 258 16.63 -2.85 -9.97
CA THR A 258 15.84 -4.07 -10.21
C THR A 258 14.43 -3.76 -10.72
N ASP A 259 13.71 -2.90 -10.02
CA ASP A 259 12.26 -2.73 -10.19
C ASP A 259 11.93 -1.45 -10.96
N GLY A 260 12.70 -0.39 -10.74
CA GLY A 260 12.51 0.92 -11.34
C GLY A 260 13.37 1.98 -10.63
N ALA A 261 13.49 3.15 -11.22
CA ALA A 261 14.15 4.29 -10.58
C ALA A 261 13.60 5.64 -11.02
N LEU A 262 13.76 6.63 -10.14
CA LEU A 262 13.48 8.03 -10.39
C LEU A 262 14.72 8.86 -10.08
N SER A 263 14.90 9.97 -10.76
CA SER A 263 15.84 11.01 -10.35
C SER A 263 15.13 12.33 -10.04
N LEU A 264 15.68 13.14 -9.14
CA LEU A 264 15.06 14.42 -8.74
C LEU A 264 14.98 15.42 -9.91
N ASP A 265 15.87 15.31 -10.88
CA ASP A 265 15.84 16.04 -12.16
C ASP A 265 14.93 15.37 -13.22
N GLY A 266 14.08 14.43 -12.81
CA GLY A 266 12.93 13.92 -13.56
C GLY A 266 13.20 12.81 -14.55
N GLY A 267 14.36 12.15 -14.46
CA GLY A 267 14.60 10.88 -15.13
C GLY A 267 13.73 9.79 -14.51
N MET A 268 13.27 8.85 -15.33
CA MET A 268 12.38 7.78 -14.88
C MET A 268 12.60 6.48 -15.65
N ILE A 269 12.79 5.40 -14.89
CA ILE A 269 12.87 4.01 -15.34
C ILE A 269 11.68 3.29 -14.70
N ARG A 270 10.75 2.82 -15.53
CA ARG A 270 9.52 2.14 -15.07
C ARG A 270 9.79 0.73 -14.58
N SER A 271 10.69 0.05 -15.28
CA SER A 271 11.15 -1.30 -15.00
C SER A 271 12.41 -1.60 -15.80
N CYS A 272 13.06 -2.73 -15.54
CA CYS A 272 14.23 -3.15 -16.29
C CYS A 272 13.95 -3.12 -17.81
N GLY A 273 14.67 -2.25 -18.53
CA GLY A 273 14.53 -2.06 -19.97
C GLY A 273 13.43 -1.08 -20.42
N VAL A 274 12.66 -0.48 -19.51
CA VAL A 274 11.56 0.45 -19.84
C VAL A 274 11.86 1.86 -19.32
N PHE A 275 12.18 2.76 -20.25
CA PHE A 275 12.56 4.15 -19.97
C PHE A 275 11.44 5.11 -20.35
N SER A 276 11.16 6.10 -19.51
CA SER A 276 10.26 7.22 -19.83
C SER A 276 11.10 8.38 -20.38
N LEU A 277 10.90 8.75 -21.64
CA LEU A 277 11.59 9.87 -22.30
C LEU A 277 10.57 10.94 -22.71
N GLY A 278 11.03 12.19 -22.84
CA GLY A 278 10.21 13.31 -23.30
C GLY A 278 9.89 14.32 -22.18
N LYS A 279 8.96 15.23 -22.49
CA LYS A 279 8.56 16.28 -21.53
C LYS A 279 7.76 15.65 -20.39
N ARG A 280 8.05 16.08 -19.16
CA ARG A 280 7.32 15.65 -17.96
C ARG A 280 5.83 15.95 -18.09
N GLN A 281 5.02 15.00 -17.67
CA GLN A 281 3.58 15.20 -17.56
C GLN A 281 3.30 15.94 -16.25
N ASP A 282 2.45 16.96 -16.30
CA ASP A 282 1.94 17.55 -15.06
C ASP A 282 0.77 16.71 -14.56
N VAL A 283 0.93 16.10 -13.39
CA VAL A 283 -0.14 15.32 -12.76
C VAL A 283 -0.89 16.21 -11.79
N ASN A 284 -2.20 16.34 -12.03
CA ASN A 284 -3.09 17.22 -11.29
C ASN A 284 -3.34 16.77 -9.85
N VAL A 285 -3.29 15.46 -9.58
CA VAL A 285 -3.52 14.88 -8.25
C VAL A 285 -2.19 14.41 -7.67
N ARG A 286 -1.82 14.95 -6.52
CA ARG A 286 -0.53 14.66 -5.88
C ARG A 286 -0.70 14.26 -4.41
N PHE A 287 0.33 13.68 -3.82
CA PHE A 287 0.33 13.43 -2.37
C PHE A 287 0.37 14.78 -1.60
N PRO A 288 -0.41 14.92 -0.53
CA PRO A 288 -0.33 16.07 0.37
C PRO A 288 0.96 16.02 1.20
N ARG A 289 1.33 17.15 1.80
CA ARG A 289 2.43 17.19 2.77
C ARG A 289 1.97 16.67 4.14
N PRO A 290 2.89 16.12 4.95
CA PRO A 290 2.67 15.87 6.37
C PRO A 290 2.17 17.12 7.08
N GLU A 291 1.13 16.97 7.90
CA GLU A 291 0.77 18.01 8.85
C GLU A 291 1.84 18.05 9.94
N ARG A 292 2.37 19.24 10.25
CA ARG A 292 3.32 19.41 11.34
C ARG A 292 2.61 19.09 12.66
N SER A 293 2.81 17.89 13.21
CA SER A 293 2.20 17.52 14.49
C SER A 293 2.87 18.32 15.62
N SER A 294 2.08 19.04 16.39
CA SER A 294 2.47 19.46 17.74
C SER A 294 2.47 18.21 18.61
N GLY A 295 3.67 17.74 18.98
CA GLY A 295 3.94 16.41 19.51
C GLY A 295 2.93 15.85 20.52
N LEU A 296 2.50 14.62 20.27
CA LEU A 296 1.75 13.74 21.18
C LEU A 296 2.13 12.27 20.91
N ASP A 297 3.43 11.95 20.97
CA ASP A 297 3.96 10.60 20.71
C ASP A 297 3.37 9.53 21.66
N GLU A 298 3.01 9.91 22.89
CA GLU A 298 2.38 9.00 23.86
C GLU A 298 0.98 8.56 23.44
N GLN A 299 0.19 9.47 22.84
CA GLN A 299 -1.16 9.15 22.36
C GLN A 299 -1.12 8.16 21.20
N VAL A 300 -0.13 8.31 20.31
CA VAL A 300 0.10 7.41 19.18
C VAL A 300 0.41 5.99 19.64
N GLU A 301 1.25 5.82 20.65
CA GLU A 301 1.58 4.48 21.17
C GLU A 301 0.37 3.83 21.86
N ILE A 302 -0.45 4.60 22.59
CA ILE A 302 -1.69 4.09 23.20
C ILE A 302 -2.68 3.62 22.12
N GLU A 303 -2.91 4.42 21.08
CA GLU A 303 -3.81 4.05 19.97
C GLU A 303 -3.34 2.80 19.23
N LYS A 304 -2.02 2.66 19.04
CA LYS A 304 -1.42 1.45 18.48
C LYS A 304 -1.66 0.21 19.35
N GLN A 305 -1.41 0.30 20.67
CA GLN A 305 -1.65 -0.81 21.59
C GLN A 305 -3.13 -1.22 21.61
N MET A 306 -4.05 -0.25 21.55
CA MET A 306 -5.49 -0.50 21.45
C MET A 306 -5.84 -1.28 20.18
N LYS A 307 -5.37 -0.83 19.00
CA LYS A 307 -5.64 -1.52 17.72
C LYS A 307 -5.08 -2.93 17.70
N VAL A 308 -3.87 -3.13 18.22
CA VAL A 308 -3.26 -4.47 18.31
C VAL A 308 -4.09 -5.38 19.22
N ALA A 309 -4.62 -4.85 20.33
CA ALA A 309 -5.48 -5.61 21.25
C ALA A 309 -6.84 -5.95 20.62
N GLU A 310 -7.46 -5.00 19.91
CA GLU A 310 -8.72 -5.22 19.17
C GLU A 310 -8.54 -6.29 18.09
N TRP A 311 -7.51 -6.17 17.25
CA TRP A 311 -7.20 -7.17 16.22
C TRP A 311 -6.97 -8.57 16.83
N LYS A 312 -6.21 -8.67 17.92
CA LYS A 312 -6.03 -9.95 18.63
C LYS A 312 -7.34 -10.54 19.15
N LYS A 313 -8.26 -9.69 19.61
CA LYS A 313 -9.58 -10.11 20.09
C LYS A 313 -10.45 -10.66 18.95
N GLU A 314 -10.42 -10.02 17.79
CA GLU A 314 -11.13 -10.47 16.58
C GLU A 314 -10.61 -11.84 16.10
N GLN A 315 -9.28 -12.01 16.04
CA GLN A 315 -8.66 -13.29 15.70
C GLN A 315 -9.06 -14.43 16.65
N ASN A 316 -9.21 -14.14 17.94
CA ASN A 316 -9.66 -15.13 18.92
C ASN A 316 -11.14 -15.51 18.79
N LEU A 317 -11.97 -14.68 18.15
CA LEU A 317 -13.38 -14.95 17.91
C LEU A 317 -13.61 -15.76 16.63
N GLU A 318 -12.75 -15.59 15.62
CA GLU A 318 -12.85 -16.25 14.31
C GLU A 318 -12.12 -17.61 14.23
N GLY A 319 -11.36 -17.99 15.26
CA GLY A 319 -10.52 -19.20 15.31
C GLY A 319 -11.24 -20.56 15.12
N ASN A 320 -12.57 -20.58 15.04
CA ASN A 320 -13.35 -21.81 14.76
C ASN A 320 -13.70 -22.01 13.27
N ASP A 321 -13.64 -20.98 12.41
CA ASP A 321 -14.05 -21.07 10.99
C ASP A 321 -12.92 -20.75 9.97
N ILE A 322 -11.78 -20.18 10.39
CA ILE A 322 -10.67 -19.74 9.51
C ILE A 322 -9.80 -20.88 8.94
N VAL A 323 -9.72 -22.03 9.63
CA VAL A 323 -8.74 -23.08 9.31
C VAL A 323 -8.92 -23.63 7.89
N GLY A 324 -10.17 -23.81 7.41
CA GLY A 324 -10.43 -24.35 6.07
C GLY A 324 -10.15 -23.36 4.92
N HIS A 325 -10.42 -22.06 5.13
CA HIS A 325 -10.25 -21.05 4.08
C HIS A 325 -8.79 -20.64 3.91
N SER A 326 -8.05 -20.54 5.02
CA SER A 326 -6.61 -20.25 5.01
C SER A 326 -5.78 -21.38 4.36
N GLU A 327 -6.16 -22.65 4.55
CA GLU A 327 -5.52 -23.78 3.87
C GLU A 327 -5.71 -23.73 2.35
N ALA A 328 -6.92 -23.45 1.86
CA ALA A 328 -7.19 -23.37 0.42
C ALA A 328 -6.39 -22.24 -0.26
N GLN A 329 -6.35 -21.07 0.37
CA GLN A 329 -5.59 -19.93 -0.14
C GLN A 329 -4.08 -20.18 -0.10
N PHE A 330 -3.57 -20.82 0.96
CA PHE A 330 -2.18 -21.23 1.06
C PHE A 330 -1.78 -22.23 -0.04
N GLN A 331 -2.62 -23.23 -0.33
CA GLN A 331 -2.35 -24.21 -1.39
C GLN A 331 -2.33 -23.58 -2.79
N GLN A 332 -3.22 -22.63 -3.06
CA GLN A 332 -3.23 -21.92 -4.33
C GLN A 332 -1.99 -21.03 -4.48
N LYS A 333 -1.61 -20.33 -3.40
CA LYS A 333 -0.38 -19.51 -3.35
C LYS A 333 0.89 -20.35 -3.53
N LYS A 334 0.95 -21.56 -2.92
CA LYS A 334 2.05 -22.51 -3.10
C LYS A 334 2.19 -22.96 -4.57
N ARG A 335 1.08 -23.22 -5.27
CA ARG A 335 1.11 -23.60 -6.70
C ARG A 335 1.69 -22.50 -7.58
N VAL A 336 1.33 -21.24 -7.34
CA VAL A 336 1.86 -20.09 -8.11
C VAL A 336 3.36 -19.93 -7.91
N ILE A 337 3.85 -20.02 -6.67
CA ILE A 337 5.28 -19.95 -6.36
C ILE A 337 6.05 -21.09 -7.04
N PHE A 338 5.52 -22.31 -6.97
CA PHE A 338 6.10 -23.46 -7.67
C PHE A 338 6.16 -23.25 -9.19
N LEU A 339 5.12 -22.67 -9.79
CA LEU A 339 5.07 -22.39 -11.21
C LEU A 339 6.12 -21.33 -11.62
N CYS A 340 6.26 -20.26 -10.82
CA CYS A 340 7.28 -19.23 -11.06
C CYS A 340 8.69 -19.80 -10.96
N ILE A 341 8.99 -20.58 -9.92
CA ILE A 341 10.30 -21.24 -9.75
C ILE A 341 10.55 -22.20 -10.93
N TRP A 342 9.55 -22.97 -11.34
CA TRP A 342 9.67 -23.91 -12.45
C TRP A 342 9.96 -23.19 -13.78
N LEU A 343 9.26 -22.09 -14.08
CA LEU A 343 9.52 -21.26 -15.25
C LEU A 343 10.94 -20.69 -15.25
N GLN A 344 11.42 -20.24 -14.09
CA GLN A 344 12.75 -19.65 -13.96
C GLN A 344 13.87 -20.69 -14.10
N VAL A 345 13.67 -21.89 -13.55
CA VAL A 345 14.59 -23.03 -13.74
C VAL A 345 14.59 -23.48 -15.20
N HIS A 346 13.43 -23.54 -15.86
CA HIS A 346 13.33 -23.92 -17.26
C HIS A 346 13.98 -22.89 -18.19
N GLN A 347 13.81 -21.59 -17.95
CA GLN A 347 14.53 -20.54 -18.68
C GLN A 347 16.05 -20.63 -18.50
N LEU A 348 16.52 -20.86 -17.27
CA LEU A 348 17.96 -21.05 -16.98
C LEU A 348 18.53 -22.31 -17.64
N GLN A 349 17.74 -23.38 -17.78
CA GLN A 349 18.15 -24.58 -18.50
C GLN A 349 18.24 -24.32 -20.01
N LEU A 350 17.26 -23.66 -20.61
CA LEU A 350 17.29 -23.28 -22.03
C LEU A 350 18.48 -22.36 -22.37
N LEU A 351 18.78 -21.38 -21.52
CA LEU A 351 19.95 -20.50 -21.67
C LEU A 351 21.28 -21.26 -21.58
N ARG A 352 21.36 -22.32 -20.76
CA ARG A 352 22.52 -23.20 -20.69
C ARG A 352 22.63 -24.14 -21.89
N SER A 353 21.52 -24.52 -22.51
CA SER A 353 21.53 -25.34 -23.73
C SER A 353 22.00 -24.55 -24.96
N LEU A 354 21.69 -23.25 -25.01
CA LEU A 354 22.11 -22.35 -26.11
C LEU A 354 23.57 -21.91 -26.03
N THR A 355 24.19 -21.95 -24.84
CA THR A 355 25.61 -21.60 -24.62
C THR A 355 26.58 -22.76 -24.81
N ILE A 356 26.10 -23.95 -25.19
CA ILE A 356 26.91 -25.15 -25.47
C ILE A 356 27.04 -25.41 -27.00
N ILE A 357 26.54 -24.50 -27.85
CA ILE A 357 26.55 -24.65 -29.32
C ILE A 357 27.57 -23.72 -30.03
N ASP A 358 28.42 -22.99 -29.30
CA ASP A 358 29.58 -22.28 -29.89
C ASP A 358 30.92 -22.95 -29.59
#